data_AF-A0ABD1FJ21-F1
#
_entry.id   AF-A0ABD1FJ21-F1
#
_cell.length_a   1.000
_cell.length_b   1.000
_cell.length_c   1.000
_cell.angle_alpha   90.00
_cell.angle_beta   90.00
_cell.angle_gamma   90.00
#
_symmetry.space_group_name_H-M   'P 1'
#
loop_
_entity.id
_entity.type
_entity.pdbx_description
1 polymer ?
#
loop_
_entity_poly.entity_id
_entity_poly.type
_entity_poly.pdbx_seq_one_letter_code
_entity_poly.pdbx_strand_id
1 'polypeptide(L)'
;MELCQVHILAFAALMRCTSTNGWGIDGHLITCRLAQPRLSKAAADAVSRLLPAYADNDLGSLCSWADRVKFRYHWSSALHYIDTPDKLCSYQYTRDCKDEDGIRDRCVAGAIYNYTNQLITYNTPNSQYNLTEALLFLAHFIGDIHQPLHVGFTSDRGGNTVGVHWYTAKTVLHHAWDDSIIGTAEQRFFDSNVDELISTLQTNITTVWAGQAKAWEACSRTACPDAYASEGVRAACDWAYKGVSNGSVLEDDYFLSRYPVVNMRLAQGGVRLAATLNRIFG
;
A
#
# COMPACT_ATOMS: atom_id res chain seq x y z
N MET A 1 46.41 25.71 -38.38
CA MET A 1 46.14 25.47 -36.95
C MET A 1 44.64 25.69 -36.75
N GLU A 2 43.87 24.64 -37.00
CA GLU A 2 42.43 24.64 -36.72
C GLU A 2 42.22 24.32 -35.24
N LEU A 3 41.53 25.22 -34.52
CA LEU A 3 41.16 25.03 -33.13
C LEU A 3 39.83 24.25 -33.10
N CYS A 4 39.92 23.01 -32.61
CA CYS A 4 38.79 22.12 -32.41
C CYS A 4 37.90 22.65 -31.27
N GLN A 5 36.67 23.06 -31.58
CA GLN A 5 35.66 23.37 -30.56
C GLN A 5 35.10 22.07 -29.99
N VAL A 6 35.47 21.76 -28.74
CA VAL A 6 34.88 20.65 -27.98
C VAL A 6 33.56 21.13 -27.39
N HIS A 7 32.45 20.67 -27.94
CA HIS A 7 31.14 20.82 -27.30
C HIS A 7 31.00 19.79 -26.18
N ILE A 8 31.09 20.25 -24.93
CA ILE A 8 30.77 19.44 -23.75
C ILE A 8 29.24 19.33 -23.67
N LEU A 9 28.69 18.20 -24.10
CA LEU A 9 27.31 17.82 -23.85
C LEU A 9 27.17 17.47 -22.37
N ALA A 10 26.59 18.38 -21.59
CA ALA A 10 26.19 18.11 -20.21
C ALA A 10 25.02 17.12 -20.21
N PHE A 11 25.31 15.85 -19.96
CA PHE A 11 24.31 14.83 -19.70
C PHE A 11 23.68 15.12 -18.33
N ALA A 12 22.54 15.82 -18.32
CA ALA A 12 21.71 15.94 -17.13
C ALA A 12 21.14 14.55 -16.82
N ALA A 13 21.82 13.81 -15.94
CA ALA A 13 21.25 12.61 -15.33
C ALA A 13 20.02 13.04 -14.52
N LEU A 14 18.84 12.86 -15.11
CA LEU A 14 17.56 12.88 -14.40
C LEU A 14 17.61 11.76 -13.36
N MET A 15 18.11 12.07 -12.16
CA MET A 15 17.82 11.30 -10.97
C MET A 15 16.31 11.36 -10.78
N ARG A 16 15.61 10.32 -11.26
CA ARG A 16 14.23 10.05 -10.86
C ARG A 16 14.29 9.84 -9.35
N CYS A 17 13.77 10.79 -8.59
CA CYS A 17 13.40 10.55 -7.20
C CYS A 17 12.49 9.31 -7.21
N THR A 18 12.96 8.23 -6.62
CA THR A 18 12.09 7.11 -6.24
C THR A 18 11.22 7.65 -5.11
N SER A 19 10.04 8.13 -5.47
CA SER A 19 9.00 8.45 -4.49
C SER A 19 8.67 7.17 -3.76
N THR A 20 8.78 7.19 -2.44
CA THR A 20 8.30 6.13 -1.55
C THR A 20 6.78 6.16 -1.59
N ASN A 21 6.21 5.43 -2.55
CA ASN A 21 4.77 5.24 -2.69
C ASN A 21 4.34 4.11 -1.79
N GLY A 22 3.03 3.96 -1.59
CA GLY A 22 2.39 2.74 -1.14
C GLY A 22 2.83 1.48 -1.85
N TRP A 23 1.93 0.50 -1.88
CA TRP A 23 1.90 -0.31 -3.10
C TRP A 23 1.97 0.60 -4.34
N GLY A 24 2.46 0.05 -5.45
CA GLY A 24 2.33 0.71 -6.74
C GLY A 24 0.89 1.06 -7.09
N ILE A 25 0.70 1.75 -8.21
CA ILE A 25 -0.63 2.07 -8.74
C ILE A 25 -1.50 0.81 -8.81
N ASP A 26 -0.93 -0.30 -9.29
CA ASP A 26 -1.64 -1.56 -9.48
C ASP A 26 -1.98 -2.24 -8.15
N GLY A 27 -1.09 -2.23 -7.15
CA GLY A 27 -1.41 -2.82 -5.85
C GLY A 27 -2.54 -2.08 -5.11
N HIS A 28 -2.62 -0.75 -5.23
CA HIS A 28 -3.78 0.01 -4.74
C HIS A 28 -5.05 -0.23 -5.54
N LEU A 29 -4.95 -0.28 -6.88
CA LEU A 29 -6.05 -0.61 -7.76
C LEU A 29 -6.63 -1.98 -7.40
N ILE A 30 -5.78 -3.00 -7.29
CA ILE A 30 -6.13 -4.37 -6.90
C ILE A 30 -6.82 -4.35 -5.53
N THR A 31 -6.19 -3.76 -4.51
CA THR A 31 -6.75 -3.71 -3.15
C THR A 31 -8.17 -3.14 -3.14
N CYS A 32 -8.40 -2.04 -3.84
CA CYS A 32 -9.71 -1.38 -3.87
C CYS A 32 -10.74 -2.11 -4.74
N ARG A 33 -10.34 -2.67 -5.88
CA ARG A 33 -11.22 -3.51 -6.72
C ARG A 33 -11.50 -4.88 -6.09
N LEU A 34 -10.68 -5.35 -5.16
CA LEU A 34 -11.01 -6.48 -4.29
C LEU A 34 -12.01 -6.08 -3.20
N ALA A 35 -11.94 -4.85 -2.68
CA ALA A 35 -12.83 -4.39 -1.63
C ALA A 35 -14.24 -4.07 -2.13
N GLN A 36 -14.36 -3.33 -3.22
CA GLN A 36 -15.63 -2.78 -3.70
C GLN A 36 -16.76 -3.80 -3.93
N PRO A 37 -16.54 -4.97 -4.56
CA PRO A 37 -17.60 -5.98 -4.72
C PRO A 37 -18.01 -6.68 -3.41
N ARG A 38 -17.29 -6.44 -2.31
CA ARG A 38 -17.56 -6.99 -0.97
C ARG A 38 -18.26 -5.98 -0.05
N LEU A 39 -18.60 -4.80 -0.57
CA LEU A 39 -19.33 -3.80 0.19
C LEU A 39 -20.78 -4.25 0.44
N SER A 40 -21.27 -3.99 1.64
CA SER A 40 -22.70 -4.04 1.93
C SER A 40 -23.42 -3.00 1.07
N LYS A 41 -24.73 -3.14 0.90
CA LYS A 41 -25.51 -2.15 0.13
C LYS A 41 -25.33 -0.73 0.67
N ALA A 42 -25.38 -0.55 1.99
CA ALA A 42 -25.22 0.76 2.61
C ALA A 42 -23.82 1.36 2.37
N ALA A 43 -22.76 0.54 2.47
CA ALA A 43 -21.41 0.97 2.18
C ALA A 43 -21.19 1.27 0.70
N ALA A 44 -21.74 0.47 -0.21
CA ALA A 44 -21.70 0.72 -1.65
C ALA A 44 -22.39 2.04 -2.01
N ASP A 45 -23.58 2.31 -1.45
CA ASP A 45 -24.31 3.56 -1.66
C ASP A 45 -23.57 4.78 -1.10
N ALA A 46 -22.90 4.63 0.06
CA ALA A 46 -22.09 5.70 0.63
C ALA A 46 -20.82 5.98 -0.20
N VAL A 47 -20.08 4.94 -0.58
CA VAL A 47 -18.90 5.04 -1.45
C VAL A 47 -19.28 5.71 -2.78
N SER A 48 -20.36 5.27 -3.41
CA SER A 48 -20.84 5.85 -4.67
C SER A 48 -21.15 7.35 -4.56
N ARG A 49 -21.75 7.78 -3.45
CA ARG A 49 -22.06 9.20 -3.20
C ARG A 49 -20.83 10.05 -2.86
N LEU A 50 -19.81 9.46 -2.25
CA LEU A 50 -18.58 10.16 -1.88
C LEU A 50 -17.59 10.25 -3.04
N LEU A 51 -17.63 9.31 -3.98
CA LEU A 51 -16.79 9.34 -5.16
C LEU A 51 -17.22 10.48 -6.10
N PRO A 52 -16.26 11.20 -6.69
CA PRO A 52 -16.59 12.20 -7.70
C PRO A 52 -17.08 11.53 -8.99
N ALA A 53 -17.94 12.21 -9.74
CA ALA A 53 -18.58 11.66 -10.94
C ALA A 53 -17.59 11.11 -11.99
N TYR A 54 -16.40 11.72 -12.12
CA TYR A 54 -15.38 11.27 -13.08
C TYR A 54 -14.71 9.93 -12.70
N ALA A 55 -14.91 9.44 -11.47
CA ALA A 55 -14.45 8.12 -11.06
C ALA A 55 -15.34 7.00 -11.59
N ASP A 56 -16.50 7.32 -12.18
CA ASP A 56 -17.47 6.36 -12.72
C ASP A 56 -17.81 5.22 -11.74
N ASN A 57 -17.98 5.59 -10.47
CA ASN A 57 -18.21 4.66 -9.37
C ASN A 57 -17.13 3.57 -9.22
N ASP A 58 -15.90 3.78 -9.70
CA ASP A 58 -14.76 2.89 -9.49
C ASP A 58 -13.83 3.47 -8.42
N LEU A 59 -13.89 2.93 -7.20
CA LEU A 59 -13.00 3.34 -6.11
C LEU A 59 -11.53 3.07 -6.46
N GLY A 60 -11.26 1.96 -7.16
CA GLY A 60 -9.90 1.58 -7.56
C GLY A 60 -9.20 2.63 -8.41
N SER A 61 -9.95 3.32 -9.28
CA SER A 61 -9.43 4.40 -10.12
C SER A 61 -8.80 5.57 -9.33
N LEU A 62 -9.21 5.76 -8.07
CA LEU A 62 -8.73 6.83 -7.19
C LEU A 62 -7.93 6.35 -5.98
N CYS A 63 -7.71 5.04 -5.83
CA CYS A 63 -6.99 4.54 -4.66
C CYS A 63 -5.50 4.88 -4.62
N SER A 64 -4.92 5.37 -5.71
CA SER A 64 -3.57 5.95 -5.75
C SER A 64 -3.54 7.47 -5.55
N TRP A 65 -4.69 8.11 -5.26
CA TRP A 65 -4.77 9.58 -5.12
C TRP A 65 -3.91 10.13 -3.98
N ALA A 66 -3.85 9.44 -2.83
CA ALA A 66 -3.09 9.91 -1.66
C ALA A 66 -1.60 10.10 -1.98
N ASP A 67 -1.01 9.19 -2.77
CA ASP A 67 0.36 9.31 -3.25
C ASP A 67 0.61 10.54 -4.12
N ARG A 68 -0.40 10.96 -4.90
CA ARG A 68 -0.30 12.15 -5.76
C ARG A 68 -0.33 13.43 -4.94
N VAL A 69 -1.08 13.44 -3.84
CA VAL A 69 -1.25 14.65 -3.02
C VAL A 69 -0.23 14.79 -1.92
N LYS A 70 0.57 13.77 -1.57
CA LYS A 70 1.55 13.88 -0.47
C LYS A 70 2.60 14.99 -0.63
N PHE A 71 2.88 15.45 -1.85
CA PHE A 71 3.74 16.60 -2.10
C PHE A 71 3.01 17.94 -2.02
N ARG A 72 1.68 17.95 -2.14
CA ARG A 72 0.83 19.14 -1.93
C ARG A 72 0.41 19.26 -0.47
N TYR A 73 0.13 18.12 0.14
CA TYR A 73 -0.24 17.92 1.52
C TYR A 73 0.96 17.27 2.22
N HIS A 74 2.05 18.01 2.38
CA HIS A 74 3.29 17.49 2.98
C HIS A 74 3.09 16.79 4.33
N TRP A 75 2.09 17.24 5.09
CA TRP A 75 1.71 16.62 6.36
C TRP A 75 1.23 15.16 6.20
N SER A 76 0.84 14.72 5.00
CA SER A 76 0.35 13.37 4.75
C SER A 76 1.47 12.38 4.42
N SER A 77 2.69 12.82 4.12
CA SER A 77 3.76 11.92 3.66
C SER A 77 4.11 10.83 4.69
N ALA A 78 4.23 11.19 5.97
CA ALA A 78 4.50 10.22 7.05
C ALA A 78 3.32 9.27 7.33
N LEU A 79 2.13 9.57 6.79
CA LEU A 79 0.93 8.74 7.00
C LEU A 79 0.91 7.49 6.12
N HIS A 80 1.85 7.32 5.20
CA HIS A 80 1.92 6.16 4.32
C HIS A 80 2.64 4.96 4.95
N TYR A 81 3.39 5.13 6.04
CA TYR A 81 4.23 4.07 6.59
C TYR A 81 4.33 4.10 8.11
N ILE A 82 5.04 3.13 8.66
CA ILE A 82 5.48 3.01 10.05
C ILE A 82 6.96 2.59 10.02
N ASP A 83 7.79 3.37 10.70
CA ASP A 83 9.18 3.03 10.95
C ASP A 83 9.31 2.20 12.24
N THR A 84 9.85 0.99 12.12
CA THR A 84 10.12 0.11 13.27
C THR A 84 11.62 -0.01 13.55
N PRO A 85 12.03 -0.24 14.82
CA PRO A 85 13.42 -0.47 15.14
C PRO A 85 14.01 -1.66 14.38
N ASP A 86 15.23 -1.48 13.89
CA ASP A 86 15.95 -2.45 13.09
C ASP A 86 15.97 -3.85 13.70
N LYS A 87 15.64 -4.86 12.88
CA LYS A 87 15.70 -6.29 13.22
C LYS A 87 14.82 -6.71 14.40
N LEU A 88 13.99 -5.80 14.94
CA LEU A 88 13.12 -6.09 16.06
C LEU A 88 11.91 -6.94 15.64
N CYS A 89 11.51 -6.85 14.37
CA CYS A 89 10.46 -7.66 13.75
C CYS A 89 9.13 -7.65 14.52
N SER A 90 8.86 -6.56 15.24
CA SER A 90 7.65 -6.36 16.01
C SER A 90 7.25 -4.89 15.94
N TYR A 91 5.96 -4.65 16.01
CA TYR A 91 5.36 -3.33 15.98
C TYR A 91 4.66 -3.05 17.31
N GLN A 92 4.79 -1.81 17.80
CA GLN A 92 4.02 -1.29 18.92
C GLN A 92 3.59 0.14 18.63
N TYR A 93 2.27 0.39 18.62
CA TYR A 93 1.69 1.69 18.27
C TYR A 93 2.33 2.85 19.06
N THR A 94 2.48 2.70 20.38
CA THR A 94 3.04 3.76 21.24
C THR A 94 4.51 4.07 20.98
N ARG A 95 5.27 3.11 20.45
CA ARG A 95 6.69 3.25 20.16
C ARG A 95 6.93 3.78 18.74
N ASP A 96 6.16 3.26 17.79
CA ASP A 96 6.44 3.35 16.36
C ASP A 96 5.50 4.29 15.60
N CYS A 97 4.27 4.53 16.09
CA CYS A 97 3.33 5.39 15.38
C CYS A 97 3.57 6.87 15.66
N LYS A 98 4.57 7.42 14.97
CA LYS A 98 5.00 8.81 15.01
C LYS A 98 5.74 9.16 13.72
N ASP A 99 5.83 10.46 13.40
CA ASP A 99 6.68 10.94 12.31
C ASP A 99 8.14 11.19 12.76
N GLU A 100 8.98 11.69 11.84
CA GLU A 100 10.40 11.98 12.08
C GLU A 100 10.63 13.01 13.21
N ASP A 101 9.68 13.93 13.42
CA ASP A 101 9.70 14.92 14.52
C ASP A 101 9.22 14.33 15.85
N GLY A 102 8.81 13.06 15.86
CA GLY A 102 8.32 12.35 17.04
C GLY A 102 6.87 12.70 17.41
N ILE A 103 6.13 13.38 16.53
CA ILE A 103 4.73 13.69 16.76
C ILE A 103 3.91 12.40 16.63
N ARG A 104 3.24 12.04 17.71
CA ARG A 104 2.45 10.80 17.82
C ARG A 104 1.29 10.75 16.83
N ASP A 105 0.85 9.53 16.53
CA ASP A 105 -0.29 9.20 15.66
C ASP A 105 -0.08 9.55 14.18
N ARG A 106 1.08 10.09 13.81
CA ARG A 106 1.45 10.43 12.42
C ARG A 106 2.19 9.28 11.75
N CYS A 107 1.46 8.18 11.58
CA CYS A 107 1.87 6.98 10.86
C CYS A 107 0.65 6.37 10.15
N VAL A 108 0.84 5.34 9.31
CA VAL A 108 -0.29 4.70 8.60
C VAL A 108 -1.36 4.10 9.51
N ALA A 109 -0.99 3.51 10.65
CA ALA A 109 -2.00 3.01 11.60
C ALA A 109 -2.83 4.14 12.22
N GLY A 110 -2.18 5.23 12.63
CA GLY A 110 -2.86 6.42 13.15
C GLY A 110 -3.74 7.09 12.10
N ALA A 111 -3.30 7.13 10.84
CA ALA A 111 -4.07 7.63 9.71
C ALA A 111 -5.34 6.80 9.47
N ILE A 112 -5.25 5.47 9.48
CA ILE A 112 -6.42 4.58 9.37
C ILE A 112 -7.39 4.87 10.50
N TYR A 113 -6.94 4.99 11.76
CA TYR A 113 -7.82 5.37 12.87
C TYR A 113 -8.49 6.73 12.64
N ASN A 114 -7.72 7.73 12.22
CA ASN A 114 -8.23 9.08 11.98
C ASN A 114 -9.32 9.09 10.89
N TYR A 115 -9.02 8.59 9.69
CA TYR A 115 -9.98 8.65 8.58
C TYR A 115 -11.16 7.69 8.76
N THR A 116 -10.98 6.59 9.50
CA THR A 116 -12.12 5.78 9.98
C THR A 116 -13.06 6.62 10.85
N ASN A 117 -12.53 7.35 11.83
CA ASN A 117 -13.35 8.19 12.71
C ASN A 117 -14.02 9.36 11.97
N GLN A 118 -13.36 9.94 10.96
CA GLN A 118 -13.98 10.96 10.11
C GLN A 118 -15.14 10.38 9.31
N LEU A 119 -15.00 9.20 8.70
CA LEU A 119 -16.09 8.62 7.91
C LEU A 119 -17.29 8.16 8.74
N ILE A 120 -17.10 7.84 10.03
CA ILE A 120 -18.22 7.57 10.95
C ILE A 120 -19.16 8.79 11.04
N THR A 121 -18.67 10.02 10.80
CA THR A 121 -19.50 11.23 10.82
C THR A 121 -20.30 11.45 9.54
N TYR A 122 -20.30 10.50 8.58
CA TYR A 122 -20.97 10.62 7.28
C TYR A 122 -22.45 11.00 7.34
N ASN A 123 -23.20 10.41 8.27
CA ASN A 123 -24.63 10.72 8.45
C ASN A 123 -24.88 11.87 9.43
N THR A 124 -23.83 12.60 9.86
CA THR A 124 -23.99 13.74 10.77
C THR A 124 -24.17 15.03 9.97
N PRO A 125 -25.16 15.90 10.31
CA PRO A 125 -25.49 17.07 9.50
C PRO A 125 -24.39 18.11 9.32
N ASN A 126 -23.34 18.09 10.15
CA ASN A 126 -22.30 19.12 10.23
C ASN A 126 -20.89 18.52 10.28
N SER A 127 -20.61 17.48 9.48
CA SER A 127 -19.24 16.98 9.35
C SER A 127 -18.32 18.10 8.88
N GLN A 128 -17.32 18.46 9.69
CA GLN A 128 -16.30 19.46 9.36
C GLN A 128 -15.24 18.94 8.38
N TYR A 129 -15.25 17.64 8.09
CA TYR A 129 -14.25 16.96 7.28
C TYR A 129 -14.70 16.80 5.82
N ASN A 130 -13.72 16.84 4.91
CA ASN A 130 -13.92 16.40 3.53
C ASN A 130 -13.96 14.86 3.49
N LEU A 131 -15.16 14.30 3.47
CA LEU A 131 -15.35 12.85 3.54
C LEU A 131 -14.96 12.10 2.26
N THR A 132 -14.88 12.79 1.12
CA THR A 132 -14.28 12.22 -0.10
C THR A 132 -12.79 12.00 0.12
N GLU A 133 -12.06 13.01 0.62
CA GLU A 133 -10.64 12.83 0.97
C GLU A 133 -10.46 11.76 2.05
N ALA A 134 -11.33 11.72 3.07
CA ALA A 134 -11.26 10.69 4.10
C ALA A 134 -11.45 9.27 3.55
N LEU A 135 -12.37 9.07 2.59
CA LEU A 135 -12.55 7.80 1.90
C LEU A 135 -11.30 7.40 1.11
N LEU A 136 -10.76 8.32 0.31
CA LEU A 136 -9.60 8.04 -0.54
C LEU A 136 -8.34 7.77 0.30
N PHE A 137 -8.13 8.54 1.37
CA PHE A 137 -7.04 8.28 2.31
C PHE A 137 -7.21 6.94 3.02
N LEU A 138 -8.39 6.64 3.56
CA LEU A 138 -8.60 5.35 4.24
C LEU A 138 -8.37 4.16 3.31
N ALA A 139 -8.90 4.23 2.07
CA ALA A 139 -8.74 3.18 1.09
C ALA A 139 -7.27 2.97 0.71
N HIS A 140 -6.53 4.06 0.49
CA HIS A 140 -5.10 4.01 0.21
C HIS A 140 -4.29 3.44 1.39
N PHE A 141 -4.49 3.98 2.60
CA PHE A 141 -3.70 3.59 3.78
C PHE A 141 -3.97 2.16 4.24
N ILE A 142 -5.18 1.62 4.03
CA ILE A 142 -5.42 0.18 4.22
C ILE A 142 -4.61 -0.64 3.20
N GLY A 143 -4.40 -0.16 1.98
CA GLY A 143 -3.42 -0.77 1.07
C GLY A 143 -2.00 -0.74 1.64
N ASP A 144 -1.52 0.46 2.01
CA ASP A 144 -0.14 0.68 2.49
C ASP A 144 0.20 -0.19 3.69
N ILE A 145 -0.64 -0.23 4.72
CA ILE A 145 -0.36 -1.01 5.93
C ILE A 145 -0.25 -2.53 5.66
N HIS A 146 -0.74 -2.98 4.49
CA HIS A 146 -0.59 -4.36 4.04
C HIS A 146 0.70 -4.60 3.24
N GLN A 147 1.33 -3.57 2.68
CA GLN A 147 2.66 -3.69 2.06
C GLN A 147 3.69 -3.93 3.19
N PRO A 148 4.36 -5.09 3.24
CA PRO A 148 5.27 -5.42 4.34
C PRO A 148 6.34 -4.36 4.66
N LEU A 149 6.96 -3.77 3.64
CA LEU A 149 8.02 -2.78 3.79
C LEU A 149 7.52 -1.37 4.13
N HIS A 150 6.20 -1.13 4.14
CA HIS A 150 5.60 0.06 4.76
C HIS A 150 5.57 -0.02 6.28
N VAL A 151 5.84 -1.21 6.84
CA VAL A 151 6.06 -1.42 8.26
C VAL A 151 7.45 -2.02 8.45
N GLY A 152 8.44 -1.33 7.86
CA GLY A 152 9.82 -1.77 7.74
C GLY A 152 10.76 -1.16 8.77
N PHE A 153 12.07 -1.24 8.50
CA PHE A 153 13.09 -0.71 9.39
C PHE A 153 13.37 0.77 9.16
N THR A 154 13.58 1.50 10.25
CA THR A 154 13.90 2.93 10.21
C THR A 154 15.22 3.20 9.47
N SER A 155 16.27 2.40 9.73
CA SER A 155 17.60 2.71 9.20
C SER A 155 17.71 2.60 7.69
N ASP A 156 16.87 1.75 7.07
CA ASP A 156 16.84 1.55 5.63
C ASP A 156 15.63 2.16 4.93
N ARG A 157 14.85 2.96 5.68
CA ARG A 157 13.62 3.62 5.20
C ARG A 157 12.66 2.62 4.56
N GLY A 158 12.41 1.50 5.23
CA GLY A 158 11.58 0.42 4.70
C GLY A 158 12.18 -0.23 3.44
N GLY A 159 13.50 -0.37 3.37
CA GLY A 159 14.20 -0.95 2.22
C GLY A 159 14.43 0.01 1.05
N ASN A 160 14.09 1.30 1.16
CA ASN A 160 14.37 2.29 0.13
C ASN A 160 15.87 2.59 -0.04
N THR A 161 16.69 2.34 0.98
CA THR A 161 18.15 2.48 0.87
C THR A 161 18.86 1.15 0.62
N VAL A 162 18.12 0.06 0.36
CA VAL A 162 18.67 -1.24 -0.03
C VAL A 162 18.58 -1.35 -1.55
N GLY A 163 19.65 -0.97 -2.24
CA GLY A 163 19.74 -1.09 -3.69
C GLY A 163 19.86 -2.56 -4.11
N VAL A 164 19.08 -2.97 -5.11
CA VAL A 164 19.07 -4.34 -5.65
C VAL A 164 18.93 -4.30 -7.17
N HIS A 165 19.05 -5.46 -7.81
CA HIS A 165 18.61 -5.64 -9.19
C HIS A 165 17.36 -6.53 -9.18
N TRP A 166 16.30 -6.10 -9.86
CA TRP A 166 15.17 -6.95 -10.19
C TRP A 166 15.41 -7.51 -11.59
N TYR A 167 15.78 -8.78 -11.67
CA TYR A 167 16.41 -9.36 -12.86
C TYR A 167 17.55 -8.45 -13.37
N THR A 168 17.44 -7.92 -14.59
CA THR A 168 18.46 -7.07 -15.21
C THR A 168 18.32 -5.58 -14.86
N ALA A 169 17.23 -5.15 -14.21
CA ALA A 169 16.95 -3.75 -13.94
C ALA A 169 17.37 -3.35 -12.52
N LYS A 170 18.06 -2.21 -12.39
CA LYS A 170 18.36 -1.63 -11.08
C LYS A 170 17.09 -1.09 -10.41
N THR A 171 16.91 -1.38 -9.13
CA THR A 171 15.82 -0.86 -8.30
C THR A 171 16.24 -0.84 -6.82
N VAL A 172 15.30 -0.59 -5.91
CA VAL A 172 15.47 -0.73 -4.46
C VAL A 172 14.51 -1.80 -3.93
N LEU A 173 14.84 -2.40 -2.79
CA LEU A 173 14.04 -3.49 -2.22
C LEU A 173 12.59 -3.06 -1.99
N HIS A 174 12.36 -1.83 -1.55
CA HIS A 174 11.01 -1.27 -1.37
C HIS A 174 10.16 -1.35 -2.65
N HIS A 175 10.67 -0.77 -3.73
CA HIS A 175 10.03 -0.78 -5.05
C HIS A 175 9.89 -2.20 -5.63
N ALA A 176 10.77 -3.13 -5.27
CA ALA A 176 10.60 -4.53 -5.67
C ALA A 176 9.29 -5.11 -5.12
N TRP A 177 8.90 -4.72 -3.90
CA TRP A 177 7.64 -5.11 -3.27
C TRP A 177 6.46 -4.28 -3.75
N ASP A 178 6.61 -2.96 -3.94
CA ASP A 178 5.50 -2.11 -4.40
C ASP A 178 5.00 -2.46 -5.79
N ASP A 179 5.95 -2.71 -6.71
CA ASP A 179 5.67 -2.75 -8.14
C ASP A 179 6.25 -4.00 -8.82
N SER A 180 7.52 -4.35 -8.56
CA SER A 180 8.23 -5.28 -9.44
C SER A 180 7.70 -6.72 -9.36
N ILE A 181 7.34 -7.20 -8.17
CA ILE A 181 6.71 -8.52 -8.02
C ILE A 181 5.36 -8.56 -8.74
N ILE A 182 4.52 -7.53 -8.56
CA ILE A 182 3.18 -7.45 -9.17
C ILE A 182 3.30 -7.38 -10.69
N GLY A 183 4.06 -6.43 -11.23
CA GLY A 183 4.25 -6.26 -12.66
C GLY A 183 4.87 -7.48 -13.34
N THR A 184 5.77 -8.21 -12.66
CA THR A 184 6.31 -9.48 -13.17
C THR A 184 5.24 -10.57 -13.22
N ALA A 185 4.37 -10.66 -12.21
CA ALA A 185 3.27 -11.61 -12.20
C ALA A 185 2.24 -11.29 -13.29
N GLU A 186 1.86 -10.03 -13.45
CA GLU A 186 0.98 -9.56 -14.52
C GLU A 186 1.53 -9.94 -15.89
N GLN A 187 2.81 -9.66 -16.16
CA GLN A 187 3.44 -9.99 -17.42
C GLN A 187 3.51 -11.51 -17.67
N ARG A 188 3.85 -12.31 -16.66
CA ARG A 188 4.12 -13.74 -16.83
C ARG A 188 2.88 -14.62 -16.82
N PHE A 189 1.86 -14.23 -16.07
CA PHE A 189 0.73 -15.12 -15.76
C PHE A 189 -0.62 -14.57 -16.24
N PHE A 190 -0.69 -13.30 -16.64
CA PHE A 190 -1.95 -12.61 -16.92
C PHE A 190 -1.88 -11.70 -18.16
N ASP A 191 -0.97 -11.96 -19.10
CA ASP A 191 -0.83 -11.20 -20.35
C ASP A 191 -0.77 -9.67 -20.16
N SER A 192 -0.15 -9.21 -19.05
CA SER A 192 -0.08 -7.80 -18.64
C SER A 192 -1.45 -7.16 -18.36
N ASN A 193 -2.40 -7.95 -17.88
CA ASN A 193 -3.76 -7.54 -17.53
C ASN A 193 -4.02 -7.67 -16.02
N VAL A 194 -3.98 -6.54 -15.31
CA VAL A 194 -4.27 -6.47 -13.87
C VAL A 194 -5.67 -6.99 -13.51
N ASP A 195 -6.67 -6.87 -14.40
CA ASP A 195 -8.03 -7.33 -14.12
C ASP A 195 -8.15 -8.86 -14.02
N GLU A 196 -7.29 -9.60 -14.74
CA GLU A 196 -7.22 -11.06 -14.61
C GLU A 196 -6.59 -11.50 -13.29
N LEU A 197 -5.57 -10.78 -12.82
CA LEU A 197 -5.00 -10.97 -11.50
C LEU A 197 -6.06 -10.66 -10.42
N ILE A 198 -6.80 -9.56 -10.55
CA ILE A 198 -7.90 -9.20 -9.64
C ILE A 198 -8.93 -10.33 -9.62
N SER A 199 -9.40 -10.79 -10.77
CA SER A 199 -10.38 -11.88 -10.88
C SER A 199 -9.89 -13.18 -10.21
N THR A 200 -8.61 -13.52 -10.41
CA THR A 200 -7.97 -14.67 -9.78
C THR A 200 -7.94 -14.52 -8.25
N LEU A 201 -7.54 -13.36 -7.74
CA LEU A 201 -7.52 -13.10 -6.30
C LEU A 201 -8.94 -13.08 -5.70
N GLN A 202 -9.93 -12.53 -6.41
CA GLN A 202 -11.33 -12.60 -5.99
C GLN A 202 -11.80 -14.04 -5.83
N THR A 203 -11.47 -14.90 -6.81
CA THR A 203 -11.78 -16.33 -6.77
C THR A 203 -11.06 -17.04 -5.62
N ASN A 204 -9.77 -16.74 -5.41
CA ASN A 204 -9.02 -17.34 -4.31
C ASN A 204 -9.59 -16.94 -2.94
N ILE A 205 -10.01 -15.69 -2.75
CA ILE A 205 -10.66 -15.23 -1.52
C ILE A 205 -11.94 -16.04 -1.23
N THR A 206 -12.74 -16.37 -2.24
CA THR A 206 -14.01 -17.10 -2.07
C THR A 206 -13.87 -18.61 -2.04
N THR A 207 -12.76 -19.16 -2.53
CA THR A 207 -12.52 -20.61 -2.64
C THR A 207 -11.37 -21.08 -1.75
N VAL A 208 -10.13 -20.76 -2.12
CA VAL A 208 -8.89 -21.20 -1.46
C VAL A 208 -8.74 -20.63 -0.05
N TRP A 209 -9.08 -19.35 0.14
CA TRP A 209 -8.90 -18.61 1.39
C TRP A 209 -10.22 -18.31 2.11
N ALA A 210 -11.32 -18.96 1.74
CA ALA A 210 -12.66 -18.65 2.29
C ALA A 210 -12.70 -18.65 3.83
N GLY A 211 -12.03 -19.61 4.47
CA GLY A 211 -11.92 -19.68 5.94
C GLY A 211 -11.05 -18.57 6.53
N GLN A 212 -9.94 -18.23 5.86
CA GLN A 212 -9.03 -17.18 6.28
C GLN A 212 -9.64 -15.79 6.09
N ALA A 213 -10.38 -15.58 5.00
CA ALA A 213 -11.07 -14.34 4.69
C ALA A 213 -12.02 -13.92 5.82
N LYS A 214 -12.82 -14.86 6.35
CA LYS A 214 -13.68 -14.61 7.52
C LYS A 214 -12.88 -14.15 8.74
N ALA A 215 -11.69 -14.73 8.96
CA ALA A 215 -10.81 -14.32 10.05
C ALA A 215 -10.18 -12.94 9.80
N TRP A 216 -9.89 -12.58 8.54
CA TRP A 216 -9.35 -11.26 8.18
C TRP A 216 -10.38 -10.15 8.37
N GLU A 217 -11.67 -10.44 8.15
CA GLU A 217 -12.78 -9.50 8.37
C GLU A 217 -12.97 -9.16 9.84
N ALA A 218 -12.63 -10.08 10.75
CA ALA A 218 -12.84 -9.93 12.18
C ALA A 218 -11.99 -8.79 12.76
N CYS A 219 -12.65 -7.87 13.46
CA CYS A 219 -12.01 -6.78 14.18
C CYS A 219 -12.85 -6.39 15.39
N SER A 220 -12.19 -6.13 16.53
CA SER A 220 -12.85 -5.74 17.79
C SER A 220 -13.29 -4.27 17.83
N ARG A 221 -12.92 -3.49 16.81
CA ARG A 221 -13.22 -2.06 16.65
C ARG A 221 -13.73 -1.82 15.23
N THR A 222 -13.92 -0.56 14.84
CA THR A 222 -14.26 -0.21 13.44
C THR A 222 -13.13 -0.59 12.47
N ALA A 223 -11.87 -0.34 12.87
CA ALA A 223 -10.65 -0.75 12.17
C ALA A 223 -9.60 -1.29 13.15
N CYS A 224 -8.76 -2.23 12.70
CA CYS A 224 -7.72 -2.89 13.52
C CYS A 224 -6.30 -2.75 12.92
N PRO A 225 -5.83 -1.53 12.60
CA PRO A 225 -4.56 -1.33 11.91
C PRO A 225 -3.35 -1.93 12.64
N ASP A 226 -3.37 -2.00 13.97
CA ASP A 226 -2.25 -2.55 14.75
C ASP A 226 -1.97 -4.03 14.46
N ALA A 227 -3.03 -4.81 14.23
CA ALA A 227 -2.91 -6.20 13.83
C ALA A 227 -2.29 -6.30 12.43
N TYR A 228 -2.72 -5.42 11.51
CA TYR A 228 -2.27 -5.40 10.12
C TYR A 228 -0.78 -5.03 10.05
N ALA A 229 -0.36 -4.02 10.83
CA ALA A 229 1.03 -3.61 10.95
C ALA A 229 1.91 -4.69 11.59
N SER A 230 1.42 -5.35 12.64
CA SER A 230 2.13 -6.46 13.28
C SER A 230 2.35 -7.65 12.33
N GLU A 231 1.41 -7.92 11.43
CA GLU A 231 1.60 -8.90 10.35
C GLU A 231 2.58 -8.38 9.28
N GLY A 232 2.50 -7.09 8.92
CA GLY A 232 3.37 -6.45 7.94
C GLY A 232 4.84 -6.54 8.31
N VAL A 233 5.22 -6.12 9.52
CA VAL A 233 6.62 -6.17 9.98
C VAL A 233 7.16 -7.61 10.08
N ARG A 234 6.30 -8.58 10.45
CA ARG A 234 6.67 -10.01 10.42
C ARG A 234 6.92 -10.47 8.99
N ALA A 235 6.04 -10.13 8.05
CA ALA A 235 6.25 -10.44 6.64
C ALA A 235 7.50 -9.76 6.06
N ALA A 236 7.81 -8.53 6.50
CA ALA A 236 9.02 -7.83 6.10
C ALA A 236 10.26 -8.61 6.52
N CYS A 237 10.33 -9.06 7.78
CA CYS A 237 11.45 -9.86 8.28
C CYS A 237 11.53 -11.26 7.65
N ASP A 238 10.41 -11.98 7.59
CA ASP A 238 10.38 -13.38 7.17
C ASP A 238 10.53 -13.55 5.66
N TRP A 239 10.17 -12.53 4.88
CA TRP A 239 10.12 -12.63 3.42
C TRP A 239 10.87 -11.52 2.69
N ALA A 240 10.64 -10.25 3.04
CA ALA A 240 11.21 -9.12 2.29
C ALA A 240 12.71 -8.99 2.47
N TYR A 241 13.16 -8.81 3.72
CA TYR A 241 14.57 -8.67 4.05
C TYR A 241 15.33 -10.00 4.03
N LYS A 242 14.64 -11.14 4.17
CA LYS A 242 15.26 -12.45 4.31
C LYS A 242 16.07 -12.83 3.06
N GLY A 243 17.38 -12.96 3.24
CA GLY A 243 18.31 -13.35 2.18
C GLY A 243 18.66 -12.23 1.20
N VAL A 244 18.29 -10.98 1.52
CA VAL A 244 18.61 -9.81 0.69
C VAL A 244 19.71 -8.98 1.34
N SER A 245 20.63 -8.51 0.51
CA SER A 245 21.67 -7.55 0.86
C SER A 245 21.76 -6.46 -0.20
N ASN A 246 22.39 -5.33 0.12
CA ASN A 246 22.63 -4.29 -0.87
C ASN A 246 23.48 -4.86 -2.03
N GLY A 247 23.02 -4.68 -3.26
CA GLY A 247 23.60 -5.24 -4.48
C GLY A 247 23.08 -6.61 -4.89
N SER A 248 22.20 -7.25 -4.11
CA SER A 248 21.58 -8.53 -4.47
C SER A 248 20.86 -8.45 -5.82
N VAL A 249 20.91 -9.54 -6.59
CA VAL A 249 20.10 -9.74 -7.79
C VAL A 249 18.94 -10.65 -7.41
N LEU A 250 17.71 -10.14 -7.54
CA LEU A 250 16.47 -10.80 -7.21
C LEU A 250 15.85 -11.33 -8.50
N GLU A 251 15.80 -12.65 -8.64
CA GLU A 251 15.31 -13.34 -9.83
C GLU A 251 14.19 -14.33 -9.46
N ASP A 252 14.06 -15.44 -10.21
CA ASP A 252 12.95 -16.38 -10.09
C ASP A 252 12.79 -16.98 -8.70
N ASP A 253 13.89 -17.34 -8.02
CA ASP A 253 13.81 -17.89 -6.65
C ASP A 253 13.18 -16.91 -5.67
N TYR A 254 13.54 -15.62 -5.77
CA TYR A 254 12.96 -14.57 -4.93
C TYR A 254 11.51 -14.29 -5.34
N PHE A 255 11.27 -14.12 -6.64
CA PHE A 255 9.94 -13.85 -7.18
C PHE A 255 8.93 -14.94 -6.82
N LEU A 256 9.20 -16.20 -7.17
CA LEU A 256 8.25 -17.31 -6.99
C LEU A 256 7.95 -17.59 -5.52
N SER A 257 8.91 -17.35 -4.63
CA SER A 257 8.70 -17.56 -3.19
C SER A 257 7.98 -16.40 -2.49
N ARG A 258 8.08 -15.16 -3.00
CA ARG A 258 7.45 -13.97 -2.39
C ARG A 258 6.14 -13.57 -3.04
N TYR A 259 5.92 -13.94 -4.30
CA TYR A 259 4.68 -13.68 -5.02
C TYR A 259 3.41 -14.17 -4.27
N PRO A 260 3.38 -15.37 -3.68
CA PRO A 260 2.24 -15.80 -2.86
C PRO A 260 1.99 -14.91 -1.62
N VAL A 261 3.06 -14.34 -1.04
CA VAL A 261 2.97 -13.42 0.10
C VAL A 261 2.36 -12.09 -0.34
N VAL A 262 2.81 -11.54 -1.47
CA VAL A 262 2.22 -10.33 -2.06
C VAL A 262 0.73 -10.52 -2.34
N ASN A 263 0.34 -11.61 -3.01
CA ASN A 263 -1.05 -11.93 -3.27
C ASN A 263 -1.90 -12.04 -2.00
N MET A 264 -1.34 -12.66 -0.95
CA MET A 264 -2.00 -12.75 0.36
C MET A 264 -2.22 -11.36 0.97
N ARG A 265 -1.21 -10.48 0.93
CA ARG A 265 -1.31 -9.13 1.49
C ARG A 265 -2.30 -8.23 0.72
N LEU A 266 -2.31 -8.31 -0.61
CA LEU A 266 -3.31 -7.63 -1.45
C LEU A 266 -4.74 -8.11 -1.14
N ALA A 267 -4.93 -9.43 -1.01
CA ALA A 267 -6.22 -10.01 -0.63
C ALA A 267 -6.68 -9.58 0.77
N GLN A 268 -5.77 -9.60 1.75
CA GLN A 268 -6.05 -9.13 3.11
C GLN A 268 -6.43 -7.65 3.13
N GLY A 269 -5.71 -6.80 2.38
CA GLY A 269 -6.00 -5.38 2.23
C GLY A 269 -7.41 -5.16 1.69
N GLY A 270 -7.78 -5.84 0.59
CA GLY A 270 -9.11 -5.70 -0.02
C GLY A 270 -10.24 -6.18 0.89
N VAL A 271 -10.08 -7.35 1.54
CA VAL A 271 -11.07 -7.89 2.48
C VAL A 271 -11.24 -6.97 3.70
N ARG A 272 -10.14 -6.48 4.27
CA ARG A 272 -10.18 -5.60 5.45
C ARG A 272 -10.68 -4.20 5.13
N LEU A 273 -10.40 -3.68 3.94
CA LEU A 273 -10.98 -2.42 3.46
C LEU A 273 -12.50 -2.54 3.37
N ALA A 274 -13.01 -3.58 2.70
CA ALA A 274 -14.44 -3.81 2.60
C ALA A 274 -15.10 -3.97 3.98
N ALA A 275 -14.54 -4.82 4.84
CA ALA A 275 -15.06 -5.05 6.19
C ALA A 275 -15.06 -3.76 7.04
N THR A 276 -14.05 -2.92 6.89
CA THR A 276 -13.95 -1.62 7.59
C THR A 276 -15.01 -0.65 7.10
N LEU A 277 -15.15 -0.46 5.78
CA LEU A 277 -16.20 0.39 5.20
C LEU A 277 -17.61 -0.11 5.54
N ASN A 278 -17.80 -1.43 5.56
CA ASN A 278 -19.07 -2.05 5.98
C ASN A 278 -19.40 -1.75 7.45
N ARG A 279 -18.41 -1.72 8.35
CA ARG A 279 -18.62 -1.31 9.75
C ARG A 279 -18.87 0.17 9.93
N ILE A 280 -18.32 1.01 9.04
CA ILE A 280 -18.49 2.46 9.08
C ILE A 280 -19.89 2.88 8.60
N PHE A 281 -20.34 2.30 7.48
CA PHE A 281 -21.56 2.74 6.79
C PHE A 281 -22.76 1.80 6.96
N GLY A 282 -22.53 0.59 7.50
CA GLY A 282 -23.57 -0.41 7.75
C GLY A 282 -24.35 -0.20 9.03
#